data_AF-A0A821ZCM0-F1
#
_entry.id   AF-A0A821ZCM0-F1
#
_cell.length_a   1.000
_cell.length_b   1.000
_cell.length_c   1.000
_cell.angle_alpha   90.00
_cell.angle_beta   90.00
_cell.angle_gamma   90.00
#
_symmetry.space_group_name_H-M   'P 1'
#
loop_
_entity.id
_entity.type
_entity.pdbx_description
1 polymer ?
#
loop_
_entity_poly.entity_id
_entity_poly.type
_entity_poly.pdbx_seq_one_letter_code
_entity_poly.pdbx_strand_id
1 'polypeptide(L)'
;MVAASRTTIVLVGLLVIFLILTIVFAALYGVQRNKNSTAVDTTTIPTTGMKYDSVYIYMIYQLLLAQTDTCATSYCIKAANYLLESIDKTVDPCNNFFEFACGTWLKKNRIPDDAESQDTINSLRNQLDNDIVDMLTSPIPDDLKNLQSIINARRFYDTCINETAIELESVNVTLSFVNNELGGWPILQGLSWNEASYNLSRLLIKLREYSHNMIFGFSTLADDKNSSVNFIRVYQSDIALAQRSNYLNETKVTKAYRQFIHDVAVALRNNIGINSTEFHWTLAEQRARENETVRTTIGNLSQIFNTSAIWIYELSSPYIFFI
;
A
#
# COMPACT_ATOMS: atom_id res chain seq x y z
N MET A 1 -68.69 -27.79 -9.65
CA MET A 1 -67.51 -27.25 -8.95
C MET A 1 -66.42 -27.04 -9.98
N VAL A 2 -66.20 -25.79 -10.42
CA VAL A 2 -65.20 -25.49 -11.45
C VAL A 2 -63.84 -25.41 -10.76
N ALA A 3 -62.93 -26.32 -11.10
CA ALA A 3 -61.57 -26.32 -10.57
C ALA A 3 -60.82 -25.08 -11.07
N ALA A 4 -60.32 -24.26 -10.15
CA ALA A 4 -59.51 -23.10 -10.48
C ALA A 4 -58.23 -23.56 -11.20
N SER A 5 -57.90 -22.93 -12.32
CA SER A 5 -56.69 -23.25 -13.09
C SER A 5 -55.44 -22.92 -12.26
N ARG A 6 -54.33 -23.65 -12.49
CA ARG A 6 -53.06 -23.43 -11.76
C ARG A 6 -52.58 -21.97 -11.82
N THR A 7 -52.86 -21.26 -12.92
CA THR A 7 -52.54 -19.83 -13.08
C THR A 7 -53.37 -18.94 -12.17
N THR A 8 -54.65 -19.28 -11.93
CA THR A 8 -55.52 -18.57 -10.98
C THR A 8 -55.00 -18.69 -9.54
N ILE A 9 -54.51 -19.86 -9.15
CA ILE A 9 -53.94 -20.09 -7.81
C ILE A 9 -52.66 -19.27 -7.61
N VAL A 10 -51.78 -19.22 -8.63
CA VAL A 10 -50.55 -18.42 -8.58
C VAL A 10 -50.86 -16.92 -8.50
N LEU A 11 -51.82 -16.44 -9.29
CA LEU A 11 -52.23 -15.02 -9.26
C LEU A 11 -52.84 -14.61 -7.92
N VAL A 12 -53.68 -15.45 -7.33
CA VAL A 12 -54.23 -15.20 -5.99
C VAL A 12 -53.13 -15.23 -4.93
N GLY A 13 -52.16 -16.14 -5.05
CA GLY A 13 -50.98 -16.18 -4.17
C GLY A 13 -50.15 -14.90 -4.23
N LEU A 14 -49.87 -14.40 -5.43
CA LEU A 14 -49.13 -13.14 -5.61
C LEU A 14 -49.88 -11.93 -5.07
N LEU A 15 -51.22 -11.87 -5.24
CA LEU A 15 -52.04 -10.80 -4.69
C LEU A 15 -52.05 -10.79 -3.16
N VAL A 16 -52.09 -11.97 -2.52
CA VAL A 16 -52.01 -12.08 -1.06
C VAL A 16 -50.63 -11.64 -0.54
N ILE A 17 -49.55 -12.04 -1.22
CA ILE A 17 -48.19 -11.60 -0.86
C ILE A 17 -48.06 -10.08 -0.97
N PHE A 18 -48.59 -9.49 -2.05
CA PHE A 18 -48.55 -8.04 -2.25
C PHE A 18 -49.34 -7.31 -1.15
N LEU A 19 -50.52 -7.81 -0.78
CA LEU A 19 -51.31 -7.28 0.33
C LEU A 19 -50.55 -7.32 1.66
N ILE A 20 -49.91 -8.44 1.99
CA ILE A 20 -49.09 -8.58 3.20
C ILE A 20 -47.94 -7.57 3.20
N LEU A 21 -47.23 -7.43 2.08
CA LEU A 21 -46.13 -6.47 1.96
C LEU A 21 -46.60 -5.02 2.15
N THR A 22 -47.75 -4.65 1.61
CA THR A 22 -48.31 -3.30 1.79
C THR A 22 -48.70 -3.01 3.25
N ILE A 23 -49.24 -3.99 3.97
CA ILE A 23 -49.60 -3.85 5.38
C ILE A 23 -48.33 -3.70 6.24
N VAL A 24 -47.31 -4.53 5.98
CA VAL A 24 -46.02 -4.44 6.68
C VAL A 24 -45.36 -3.07 6.43
N PHE A 25 -45.38 -2.60 5.19
CA PHE A 25 -44.81 -1.29 4.84
C PHE A 25 -45.56 -0.14 5.52
N ALA A 26 -46.90 -0.19 5.56
CA ALA A 26 -47.71 0.79 6.27
C ALA A 26 -47.46 0.79 7.78
N ALA A 27 -47.28 -0.39 8.39
CA ALA A 27 -46.95 -0.52 9.80
C ALA A 27 -45.55 0.05 10.12
N LEU A 28 -44.54 -0.29 9.30
CA LEU A 28 -43.20 0.26 9.44
C LEU A 28 -43.17 1.78 9.25
N TYR A 29 -43.93 2.29 8.26
CA TYR A 29 -44.07 3.73 8.05
C TYR A 29 -44.75 4.42 9.24
N GLY A 30 -45.78 3.81 9.83
CA GLY A 30 -46.42 4.30 11.05
C GLY A 30 -45.47 4.36 12.25
N VAL A 31 -44.63 3.34 12.43
CA VAL A 31 -43.59 3.29 13.47
C VAL A 31 -42.52 4.36 13.23
N GLN A 32 -42.08 4.55 11.99
CA GLN A 32 -41.09 5.58 11.61
C GLN A 32 -41.66 6.99 11.86
N ARG A 33 -42.94 7.22 11.52
CA ARG A 33 -43.63 8.49 11.76
C ARG A 33 -43.79 8.77 13.25
N ASN A 34 -44.09 7.76 14.07
CA ASN A 34 -44.18 7.94 15.53
C ASN A 34 -42.82 8.31 16.15
N LYS A 35 -41.71 7.76 15.64
CA LYS A 35 -40.35 8.19 16.03
C LYS A 35 -40.04 9.64 15.64
N ASN A 36 -40.62 10.13 14.54
CA ASN A 36 -40.49 11.54 14.15
C ASN A 36 -41.43 12.48 14.91
N SER A 37 -42.53 11.98 15.50
CA SER A 37 -43.43 12.78 16.35
C SER A 37 -42.93 12.99 17.79
N THR A 38 -41.83 12.34 18.20
CA THR A 38 -41.09 12.69 19.42
C THR A 38 -40.05 13.80 19.22
N ALA A 39 -39.92 14.35 18.00
CA ALA A 39 -39.31 15.66 17.84
C ALA A 39 -40.31 16.70 18.36
N VAL A 40 -40.11 17.14 19.60
CA VAL A 40 -40.78 18.30 20.18
C VAL A 40 -40.59 19.47 19.22
N ASP A 41 -41.69 19.93 18.64
CA ASP A 41 -41.73 21.13 17.80
C ASP A 41 -41.60 22.36 18.71
N THR A 42 -40.38 22.88 18.85
CA THR A 42 -40.05 24.02 19.71
C THR A 42 -40.38 25.37 19.06
N THR A 43 -41.36 25.44 18.16
CA THR A 43 -41.61 26.67 17.37
C THR A 43 -43.01 27.27 17.47
N THR A 44 -43.63 27.30 18.65
CA THR A 44 -44.63 28.35 18.96
C THR A 44 -44.67 28.67 20.45
N ILE A 45 -44.03 29.76 20.86
CA ILE A 45 -44.25 30.40 22.17
C ILE A 45 -45.42 31.37 21.99
N PRO A 46 -46.58 31.21 22.67
CA PRO A 46 -47.59 32.25 22.72
C PRO A 46 -47.06 33.38 23.62
N THR A 47 -46.55 34.45 23.03
CA THR A 47 -46.05 35.63 23.75
C THR A 47 -47.16 36.57 24.21
N THR A 48 -48.13 36.05 24.95
CA THR A 48 -49.08 36.89 25.69
C THR A 48 -49.40 36.27 27.05
N GLY A 49 -48.66 36.67 28.09
CA GLY A 49 -49.15 36.64 29.47
C GLY A 49 -48.65 35.54 30.43
N MET A 50 -47.40 35.06 30.33
CA MET A 50 -46.83 34.17 31.36
C MET A 50 -46.01 34.94 32.40
N LYS A 51 -46.30 34.74 33.69
CA LYS A 51 -45.57 35.35 34.82
C LYS A 51 -44.11 34.86 34.85
N TYR A 52 -43.19 35.77 35.16
CA TYR A 52 -41.73 35.58 35.16
C TYR A 52 -41.22 34.32 35.89
N ASP A 53 -41.92 33.85 36.93
CA ASP A 53 -41.54 32.64 37.69
C ASP A 53 -41.67 31.33 36.89
N SER A 54 -42.59 31.28 35.93
CA SER A 54 -42.84 30.06 35.13
C SER A 54 -41.76 29.78 34.07
N VAL A 55 -41.10 30.83 33.57
CA VAL A 55 -40.02 30.72 32.58
C VAL A 55 -38.74 30.19 33.23
N TYR A 56 -38.46 30.60 34.48
CA TYR A 56 -37.34 30.08 35.26
C TYR A 56 -37.51 28.60 35.58
N ILE A 57 -38.72 28.19 35.99
CA ILE A 57 -39.01 26.78 36.25
C ILE A 57 -38.89 25.94 34.98
N TYR A 58 -39.37 26.45 33.83
CA TYR A 58 -39.21 25.77 32.54
C TYR A 58 -37.74 25.67 32.12
N MET A 59 -36.95 26.73 32.26
CA MET A 59 -35.50 26.70 31.97
C MET A 59 -34.76 25.74 32.89
N ILE A 60 -35.07 25.73 34.20
CA ILE A 60 -34.50 24.80 35.17
C ILE A 60 -34.91 23.35 34.85
N TYR A 61 -36.16 23.14 34.43
CA TYR A 61 -36.66 21.82 34.02
C TYR A 61 -35.97 21.33 32.74
N GLN A 62 -35.71 22.20 31.76
CA GLN A 62 -34.93 21.87 30.55
C GLN A 62 -33.45 21.61 30.86
N LEU A 63 -32.85 22.34 31.82
CA LEU A 63 -31.50 22.08 32.32
C LEU A 63 -31.40 20.77 33.11
N LEU A 64 -32.45 20.40 33.87
CA LEU A 64 -32.54 19.14 34.61
C LEU A 64 -32.86 17.93 33.73
N LEU A 65 -33.59 18.15 32.62
CA LEU A 65 -33.90 17.14 31.60
C LEU A 65 -32.81 17.00 30.52
N ALA A 66 -31.75 17.80 30.57
CA ALA A 66 -30.54 17.59 29.77
C ALA A 66 -29.79 16.38 30.32
N GLN A 67 -30.41 15.21 30.22
CA GLN A 67 -29.76 13.93 30.36
C GLN A 67 -28.81 13.81 29.18
N THR A 68 -27.54 14.12 29.41
CA THR A 68 -26.53 13.88 28.40
C THR A 68 -26.41 12.37 28.29
N ASP A 69 -26.94 11.80 27.21
CA ASP A 69 -26.75 10.40 26.81
C ASP A 69 -25.26 10.18 26.47
N THR A 70 -24.41 10.30 27.49
CA THR A 70 -22.96 10.17 27.38
C THR A 70 -22.62 8.70 27.41
N CYS A 71 -21.90 8.25 26.38
CA CYS A 71 -21.45 6.86 26.32
C CYS A 71 -20.35 6.62 27.37
N ALA A 72 -20.65 5.78 28.38
CA ALA A 72 -19.70 5.40 29.43
C ALA A 72 -19.12 3.98 29.25
N THR A 73 -19.24 3.39 28.06
CA THR A 73 -18.64 2.08 27.80
C THR A 73 -17.10 2.16 27.77
N SER A 74 -16.42 1.04 28.04
CA SER A 74 -14.95 0.99 27.98
C SER A 74 -14.39 1.47 26.64
N TYR A 75 -15.06 1.15 25.53
CA TYR A 75 -14.67 1.58 24.19
C TYR A 75 -14.78 3.10 24.01
N CYS A 76 -15.88 3.69 24.47
CA CYS A 76 -16.07 5.15 24.40
C CYS A 76 -15.05 5.90 25.24
N ILE A 77 -14.73 5.40 26.44
CA ILE A 77 -13.70 6.01 27.30
C ILE A 77 -12.32 5.95 26.63
N LYS A 78 -11.93 4.79 26.06
CA LYS A 78 -10.65 4.64 25.35
C LYS A 78 -10.57 5.56 24.12
N ALA A 79 -11.61 5.60 23.30
CA ALA A 79 -11.65 6.46 22.11
C ALA A 79 -11.62 7.96 22.48
N ALA A 80 -12.38 8.37 23.50
CA ALA A 80 -12.38 9.74 23.98
C ALA A 80 -11.01 10.15 24.52
N ASN A 81 -10.34 9.29 25.30
CA ASN A 81 -8.99 9.55 25.78
C ASN A 81 -7.99 9.69 24.63
N TYR A 82 -8.02 8.79 23.64
CA TYR A 82 -7.15 8.89 22.47
C TYR A 82 -7.33 10.21 21.70
N LEU A 83 -8.59 10.65 21.50
CA LEU A 83 -8.88 11.94 20.87
C LEU A 83 -8.36 13.11 21.70
N LEU A 84 -8.62 13.11 23.02
CA LEU A 84 -8.16 14.16 23.92
C LEU A 84 -6.64 14.26 24.01
N GLU A 85 -5.94 13.14 23.87
CA GLU A 85 -4.48 13.11 23.84
C GLU A 85 -3.87 13.60 22.52
N SER A 86 -4.67 13.65 21.46
CA SER A 86 -4.26 14.01 20.10
C SER A 86 -4.57 15.47 19.74
N ILE A 87 -5.72 15.97 20.20
CA ILE A 87 -6.24 17.32 19.89
C ILE A 87 -5.42 18.42 20.59
N ASP A 88 -5.14 19.51 19.87
CA ASP A 88 -4.65 20.78 20.43
C ASP A 88 -5.79 21.82 20.48
N LYS A 89 -6.38 21.97 21.67
CA LYS A 89 -7.51 22.90 21.91
C LYS A 89 -7.11 24.37 21.86
N THR A 90 -5.81 24.70 21.75
CA THR A 90 -5.36 26.09 21.65
C THR A 90 -5.53 26.65 20.23
N VAL A 91 -5.76 25.79 19.25
CA VAL A 91 -5.93 26.16 17.84
C VAL A 91 -7.41 26.18 17.47
N ASP A 92 -7.83 27.22 16.75
CA ASP A 92 -9.19 27.31 16.23
C ASP A 92 -9.38 26.30 15.06
N PRO A 93 -10.29 25.31 15.18
CA PRO A 93 -10.55 24.33 14.13
C PRO A 93 -11.01 24.94 12.81
N CYS A 94 -11.65 26.12 12.83
CA CYS A 94 -12.08 26.81 11.62
C CYS A 94 -10.93 27.41 10.82
N ASN A 95 -9.79 27.66 11.48
CA ASN A 95 -8.58 28.21 10.84
C ASN A 95 -7.61 27.11 10.41
N ASN A 96 -7.38 26.11 11.27
CA ASN A 96 -6.50 24.98 10.96
C ASN A 96 -6.99 23.71 11.65
N PHE A 97 -7.89 22.99 10.99
CA PHE A 97 -8.47 21.75 11.53
C PHE A 97 -7.42 20.65 11.75
N PHE A 98 -6.37 20.59 10.92
CA PHE A 98 -5.31 19.59 11.07
C PHE A 98 -4.53 19.81 12.37
N GLU A 99 -4.07 21.03 12.64
CA GLU A 99 -3.35 21.32 13.89
C GLU A 99 -4.27 21.21 15.11
N PHE A 100 -5.53 21.62 15.00
CA PHE A 100 -6.50 21.35 16.07
C PHE A 100 -6.66 19.86 16.36
N ALA A 101 -6.84 19.03 15.32
CA ALA A 101 -7.11 17.61 15.50
C ALA A 101 -5.87 16.79 15.90
N CYS A 102 -4.67 17.19 15.44
CA CYS A 102 -3.46 16.38 15.51
C CYS A 102 -2.28 17.07 16.22
N GLY A 103 -2.37 18.36 16.55
CA GLY A 103 -1.22 19.16 17.01
C GLY A 103 -0.55 18.61 18.28
N THR A 104 -1.32 18.09 19.23
CA THR A 104 -0.76 17.43 20.42
C THR A 104 -0.15 16.06 20.07
N TRP A 105 -0.76 15.32 19.15
CA TRP A 105 -0.24 14.04 18.69
C TRP A 105 1.13 14.19 18.03
N LEU A 106 1.30 15.19 17.16
CA LEU A 106 2.57 15.48 16.47
C LEU A 106 3.71 15.82 17.44
N LYS A 107 3.40 16.50 18.55
CA LYS A 107 4.39 16.83 19.60
C LYS A 107 4.87 15.59 20.36
N LYS A 108 4.03 14.56 20.48
CA LYS A 108 4.34 13.32 21.22
C LYS A 108 4.93 12.23 20.34
N ASN A 109 4.62 12.21 19.05
CA ASN A 109 5.00 11.14 18.13
C ASN A 109 6.02 11.64 17.12
N ARG A 110 7.29 11.58 17.52
CA ARG A 110 8.41 11.88 16.62
C ARG A 110 8.60 10.74 15.64
N ILE A 111 9.07 11.06 14.43
CA ILE A 111 9.47 10.06 13.44
C ILE A 111 10.70 9.32 13.99
N PRO A 112 10.63 7.99 14.16
CA PRO A 112 11.78 7.17 14.53
C PRO A 112 12.94 7.25 13.52
N ASP A 113 14.17 6.95 13.95
CA ASP A 113 15.35 7.04 13.09
C ASP A 113 15.34 6.02 11.92
N ASP A 114 14.57 4.95 12.06
CA ASP A 114 14.39 3.87 11.09
C ASP A 114 13.13 4.02 10.22
N ALA A 115 12.42 5.14 10.32
CA ALA A 115 11.18 5.38 9.58
C ALA A 115 11.22 6.68 8.76
N GLU A 116 10.57 6.67 7.59
CA GLU A 116 10.43 7.87 6.75
C GLU A 116 9.29 8.79 7.22
N SER A 117 8.26 8.21 7.84
CA SER A 117 7.06 8.92 8.30
C SER A 117 6.48 8.26 9.53
N GLN A 118 5.78 9.03 10.35
CA GLN A 118 5.05 8.54 11.49
C GLN A 118 3.64 9.14 11.52
N ASP A 119 2.65 8.27 11.38
CA ASP A 119 1.24 8.59 11.48
C ASP A 119 0.48 7.47 12.22
N THR A 120 -0.83 7.64 12.38
CA THR A 120 -1.68 6.66 13.06
C THR A 120 -1.75 5.30 12.35
N ILE A 121 -1.59 5.26 11.02
CA ILE A 121 -1.59 4.03 10.25
C ILE A 121 -0.26 3.30 10.42
N ASN A 122 0.87 4.02 10.40
CA ASN A 122 2.18 3.47 10.75
C ASN A 122 2.19 2.90 12.18
N SER A 123 1.63 3.61 13.17
CA SER A 123 1.48 3.07 14.54
C SER A 123 0.71 1.75 14.56
N LEU A 124 -0.40 1.65 13.81
CA LEU A 124 -1.19 0.42 13.74
C LEU A 124 -0.45 -0.70 13.00
N ARG A 125 0.29 -0.39 11.93
CA ARG A 125 1.13 -1.37 11.23
C ARG A 125 2.21 -1.93 12.14
N ASN A 126 2.92 -1.08 12.88
CA ASN A 126 3.95 -1.53 13.82
C ASN A 126 3.35 -2.43 14.91
N GLN A 127 2.13 -2.13 15.39
CA GLN A 127 1.43 -3.00 16.32
C GLN A 127 1.07 -4.35 15.68
N LEU A 128 0.54 -4.33 14.46
CA LEU A 128 0.21 -5.54 13.71
C LEU A 128 1.45 -6.40 13.44
N ASP A 129 2.58 -5.79 13.10
CA ASP A 129 3.83 -6.50 12.85
C ASP A 129 4.32 -7.21 14.12
N ASN A 130 4.22 -6.56 15.28
CA ASN A 130 4.51 -7.19 16.57
C ASN A 130 3.56 -8.36 16.86
N ASP A 131 2.25 -8.19 16.63
CA ASP A 131 1.27 -9.26 16.80
C ASP A 131 1.59 -10.46 15.88
N ILE A 132 2.01 -10.20 14.63
CA ILE A 132 2.44 -11.24 13.69
C ILE A 132 3.70 -11.95 14.18
N VAL A 133 4.70 -11.21 14.67
CA VAL A 133 5.92 -11.79 15.24
C VAL A 133 5.59 -12.66 16.45
N ASP A 134 4.73 -12.20 17.35
CA ASP A 134 4.25 -12.96 18.50
C ASP A 134 3.54 -14.24 18.05
N MET A 135 2.70 -14.16 17.01
CA MET A 135 2.05 -15.32 16.41
C MET A 135 3.03 -16.29 15.75
N LEU A 136 4.12 -15.81 15.15
CA LEU A 136 5.14 -16.63 14.48
C LEU A 136 6.15 -17.26 15.45
N THR A 137 6.28 -16.73 16.66
CA THR A 137 7.24 -17.20 17.67
C THR A 137 6.58 -17.99 18.80
N SER A 138 5.30 -17.75 19.10
CA SER A 138 4.54 -18.47 20.13
C SER A 138 4.36 -19.96 19.80
N PRO A 139 4.15 -20.87 20.78
CA PRO A 139 3.86 -22.27 20.48
C PRO A 139 2.66 -22.46 19.54
N ILE A 140 2.77 -23.35 18.56
CA ILE A 140 1.65 -23.66 17.64
C ILE A 140 0.58 -24.44 18.41
N PRO A 141 -0.70 -24.01 18.39
CA PRO A 141 -1.82 -24.76 18.95
C PRO A 141 -1.93 -26.17 18.35
N ASP A 142 -2.33 -27.15 19.15
CA ASP A 142 -2.33 -28.58 18.75
C ASP A 142 -3.16 -28.86 17.49
N ASP A 143 -4.27 -28.16 17.31
CA ASP A 143 -5.16 -28.23 16.14
C ASP A 143 -4.53 -27.66 14.86
N LEU A 144 -3.52 -26.81 14.99
CA LEU A 144 -2.83 -26.14 13.89
C LEU A 144 -1.46 -26.74 13.56
N LYS A 145 -0.91 -27.62 14.40
CA LYS A 145 0.45 -28.20 14.27
C LYS A 145 0.68 -28.95 12.96
N ASN A 146 -0.36 -29.49 12.33
CA ASN A 146 -0.24 -30.25 11.09
C ASN A 146 -0.46 -29.40 9.82
N LEU A 147 -0.75 -28.11 9.96
CA LEU A 147 -0.97 -27.22 8.83
C LEU A 147 0.37 -26.75 8.25
N GLN A 148 0.70 -27.25 7.06
CA GLN A 148 1.96 -26.95 6.40
C GLN A 148 2.16 -25.46 6.09
N SER A 149 1.08 -24.71 5.87
CA SER A 149 1.13 -23.26 5.67
C SER A 149 1.72 -22.53 6.89
N ILE A 150 1.32 -22.93 8.11
CA ILE A 150 1.81 -22.35 9.36
C ILE A 150 3.27 -22.76 9.60
N ILE A 151 3.60 -24.04 9.38
CA ILE A 151 4.97 -24.54 9.50
C ILE A 151 5.91 -23.78 8.54
N ASN A 152 5.49 -23.61 7.28
CA ASN A 152 6.30 -22.93 6.27
C ASN A 152 6.46 -21.45 6.58
N ALA A 153 5.40 -20.75 7.02
CA ALA A 153 5.49 -19.34 7.40
C ALA A 153 6.51 -19.11 8.53
N ARG A 154 6.50 -19.98 9.55
CA ARG A 154 7.46 -19.93 10.66
C ARG A 154 8.88 -20.24 10.21
N ARG A 155 9.06 -21.33 9.45
CA ARG A 155 10.38 -21.67 8.91
C ARG A 155 10.95 -20.52 8.07
N PHE A 156 10.11 -19.88 7.26
CA PHE A 156 10.52 -18.72 6.47
C PHE A 156 10.93 -17.54 7.35
N TYR A 157 10.16 -17.24 8.39
CA TYR A 157 10.53 -16.23 9.39
C TYR A 157 11.85 -16.55 10.09
N ASP A 158 12.05 -17.79 10.55
CA ASP A 158 13.27 -18.25 11.22
C ASP A 158 14.50 -18.09 10.32
N THR A 159 14.36 -18.34 9.01
CA THR A 159 15.46 -18.10 8.05
C THR A 159 15.76 -16.62 7.83
N CYS A 160 14.78 -15.75 8.00
CA CYS A 160 14.94 -14.29 7.83
C CYS A 160 15.64 -13.66 9.02
N ILE A 161 15.32 -14.07 10.25
CA ILE A 161 15.85 -13.46 11.49
C ILE A 161 17.22 -14.02 11.90
N ASN A 162 17.68 -15.11 11.27
CA ASN A 162 18.98 -15.72 11.59
C ASN A 162 20.13 -14.95 10.95
N GLU A 163 20.46 -13.79 11.51
CA GLU A 163 21.56 -12.92 11.07
C GLU A 163 22.91 -13.67 11.03
N THR A 164 23.14 -14.61 11.96
CA THR A 164 24.42 -15.34 12.00
C THR A 164 24.64 -16.17 10.73
N ALA A 165 23.60 -16.85 10.25
CA ALA A 165 23.67 -17.61 9.00
C ALA A 165 23.78 -16.67 7.78
N ILE A 166 23.04 -15.56 7.79
CA ILE A 166 23.05 -14.57 6.71
C ILE A 166 24.44 -13.94 6.54
N GLU A 167 25.06 -13.50 7.63
CA GLU A 167 26.41 -12.89 7.60
C GLU A 167 27.48 -13.87 7.14
N LEU A 168 27.33 -15.16 7.44
CA LEU A 168 28.30 -16.20 7.06
C LEU A 168 28.23 -16.56 5.56
N GLU A 169 27.03 -16.59 4.98
CA GLU A 169 26.81 -17.21 3.66
C GLU A 169 26.40 -16.23 2.54
N SER A 170 25.79 -15.08 2.86
CA SER A 170 25.10 -14.21 1.90
C SER A 170 25.95 -13.78 0.71
N VAL A 171 27.21 -13.39 0.93
CA VAL A 171 28.11 -12.92 -0.14
C VAL A 171 28.42 -14.05 -1.12
N ASN A 172 28.76 -15.24 -0.62
CA ASN A 172 29.07 -16.40 -1.46
C ASN A 172 27.85 -16.88 -2.25
N VAL A 173 26.68 -16.91 -1.60
CA VAL A 173 25.42 -17.26 -2.26
C VAL A 173 25.10 -16.24 -3.35
N THR A 174 25.24 -14.94 -3.06
CA THR A 174 25.01 -13.86 -4.03
C THR A 174 25.95 -13.97 -5.23
N LEU A 175 27.24 -14.16 -5.00
CA LEU A 175 28.23 -14.30 -6.08
C LEU A 175 27.99 -15.55 -6.94
N SER A 176 27.65 -16.68 -6.30
CA SER A 176 27.29 -17.90 -7.01
C SER A 176 26.06 -17.67 -7.89
N PHE A 177 25.03 -17.03 -7.34
CA PHE A 177 23.81 -16.70 -8.07
C PHE A 177 24.08 -15.78 -9.26
N VAL A 178 24.78 -14.67 -9.04
CA VAL A 178 25.13 -13.71 -10.09
C VAL A 178 25.95 -14.37 -11.20
N ASN A 179 26.97 -15.15 -10.86
CA ASN A 179 27.85 -15.75 -11.86
C ASN A 179 27.21 -16.92 -12.60
N ASN A 180 26.49 -17.80 -11.89
CA ASN A 180 26.01 -19.06 -12.46
C ASN A 180 24.61 -18.94 -13.08
N GLU A 181 23.71 -18.14 -12.50
CA GLU A 181 22.34 -17.99 -12.98
C GLU A 181 22.17 -16.76 -13.89
N LEU A 182 22.81 -15.64 -13.56
CA LEU A 182 22.63 -14.37 -14.28
C LEU A 182 23.70 -14.12 -15.37
N GLY A 183 24.77 -14.93 -15.42
CA GLY A 183 25.84 -14.78 -16.41
C GLY A 183 26.92 -13.77 -16.04
N GLY A 184 27.01 -13.42 -14.75
CA GLY A 184 28.00 -12.51 -14.19
C GLY A 184 27.56 -11.05 -14.18
N TRP A 185 28.30 -10.24 -13.44
CA TRP A 185 28.14 -8.79 -13.39
C TRP A 185 29.43 -8.14 -13.92
N PRO A 186 29.40 -7.42 -15.06
CA PRO A 186 30.61 -6.91 -15.71
C PRO A 186 31.47 -6.05 -14.78
N ILE A 187 30.84 -5.35 -13.84
CA ILE A 187 31.51 -4.51 -12.84
C ILE A 187 32.48 -5.30 -11.95
N LEU A 188 32.19 -6.58 -11.69
CA LEU A 188 33.00 -7.46 -10.86
C LEU A 188 34.16 -8.08 -11.65
N GLN A 189 33.92 -8.38 -12.94
CA GLN A 189 34.83 -9.11 -13.82
C GLN A 189 35.79 -8.19 -14.60
N GLY A 190 35.44 -6.91 -14.78
CA GLY A 190 36.27 -5.92 -15.46
C GLY A 190 36.69 -6.35 -16.86
N LEU A 191 37.99 -6.31 -17.15
CA LEU A 191 38.53 -6.68 -18.47
C LEU A 191 38.38 -8.16 -18.81
N SER A 192 38.11 -9.02 -17.82
CA SER A 192 37.87 -10.45 -18.08
C SER A 192 36.45 -10.74 -18.58
N TRP A 193 35.54 -9.75 -18.53
CA TRP A 193 34.18 -9.90 -19.06
C TRP A 193 34.19 -9.93 -20.59
N ASN A 194 33.53 -10.94 -21.15
CA ASN A 194 33.46 -11.16 -22.59
C ASN A 194 32.06 -10.86 -23.14
N GLU A 195 31.91 -9.67 -23.72
CA GLU A 195 30.68 -9.20 -24.36
C GLU A 195 30.15 -10.16 -25.42
N ALA A 196 31.02 -10.75 -26.24
CA ALA A 196 30.62 -11.64 -27.33
C ALA A 196 29.95 -12.94 -26.84
N SER A 197 30.19 -13.31 -25.58
CA SER A 197 29.58 -14.49 -24.95
C SER A 197 28.29 -14.17 -24.18
N TYR A 198 27.97 -12.89 -24.01
CA TYR A 198 26.84 -12.45 -23.21
C TYR A 198 25.51 -12.58 -23.97
N ASN A 199 24.48 -13.08 -23.30
CA ASN A 199 23.14 -13.25 -23.86
C ASN A 199 22.11 -12.52 -23.02
N LEU A 200 21.75 -11.31 -23.46
CA LEU A 200 20.76 -10.47 -22.77
C LEU A 200 19.39 -11.17 -22.64
N SER A 201 18.95 -11.90 -23.66
CA SER A 201 17.65 -12.60 -23.59
C SER A 201 17.63 -13.65 -22.49
N ARG A 202 18.74 -14.39 -22.31
CA ARG A 202 18.88 -15.37 -21.22
C ARG A 202 18.84 -14.67 -19.85
N LEU A 203 19.52 -13.54 -19.68
CA LEU A 203 19.45 -12.77 -18.45
C LEU A 203 18.01 -12.32 -18.16
N LEU A 204 17.32 -11.72 -19.14
CA LEU A 204 15.95 -11.25 -18.97
C LEU A 204 14.98 -12.37 -18.60
N ILE A 205 15.12 -13.55 -19.21
CA ILE A 205 14.33 -14.75 -18.86
C ILE A 205 14.64 -15.18 -17.42
N LYS A 206 15.92 -15.23 -17.04
CA LYS A 206 16.33 -15.62 -15.69
C LYS A 206 15.83 -14.65 -14.62
N LEU A 207 16.01 -13.35 -14.82
CA LEU A 207 15.45 -12.33 -13.92
C LEU A 207 13.94 -12.47 -13.78
N ARG A 208 13.24 -12.80 -14.88
CA ARG A 208 11.80 -13.03 -14.86
C ARG A 208 11.40 -14.27 -14.06
N GLU A 209 12.18 -15.36 -14.06
CA GLU A 209 11.95 -16.53 -13.20
C GLU A 209 11.95 -16.14 -11.71
N TYR A 210 12.75 -15.12 -11.33
CA TYR A 210 12.79 -14.55 -9.99
C TYR A 210 11.84 -13.35 -9.80
N SER A 211 10.83 -13.20 -10.66
CA SER A 211 9.84 -12.11 -10.64
C SER A 211 10.45 -10.70 -10.73
N HIS A 212 11.68 -10.58 -11.23
CA HIS A 212 12.32 -9.31 -11.48
C HIS A 212 12.07 -8.85 -12.92
N ASN A 213 11.68 -7.59 -13.08
CA ASN A 213 11.49 -6.98 -14.40
C ASN A 213 12.67 -6.07 -14.68
N MET A 214 13.22 -6.16 -15.88
CA MET A 214 14.29 -5.29 -16.35
C MET A 214 13.95 -4.85 -17.77
N ILE A 215 14.13 -3.55 -18.08
CA ILE A 215 13.72 -2.89 -19.33
C ILE A 215 12.20 -2.77 -19.47
N PHE A 216 11.47 -3.89 -19.49
CA PHE A 216 10.02 -3.95 -19.52
C PHE A 216 9.50 -5.02 -18.54
N GLY A 217 8.33 -4.77 -17.98
CA GLY A 217 7.61 -5.71 -17.14
C GLY A 217 6.52 -6.44 -17.90
N PHE A 218 6.20 -7.64 -17.44
CA PHE A 218 5.03 -8.39 -17.88
C PHE A 218 4.09 -8.65 -16.70
N SER A 219 2.79 -8.51 -16.92
CA SER A 219 1.80 -8.94 -15.93
C SER A 219 0.63 -9.61 -16.62
N THR A 220 0.09 -10.64 -15.96
CA THR A 220 -1.16 -11.26 -16.36
C THR A 220 -2.26 -10.65 -15.51
N LEU A 221 -3.14 -9.90 -16.15
CA LEU A 221 -4.26 -9.22 -15.52
C LEU A 221 -5.54 -9.55 -16.29
N ALA A 222 -6.70 -9.35 -15.66
CA ALA A 222 -7.97 -9.40 -16.38
C ALA A 222 -7.99 -8.31 -17.46
N ASP A 223 -8.60 -8.59 -18.62
CA ASP A 223 -8.76 -7.58 -19.67
C ASP A 223 -9.74 -6.50 -19.19
N ASP A 224 -9.31 -5.24 -19.23
CA ASP A 224 -10.12 -4.07 -18.84
C ASP A 224 -11.44 -3.99 -19.63
N LYS A 225 -11.48 -4.54 -20.85
CA LYS A 225 -12.68 -4.61 -21.71
C LYS A 225 -13.48 -5.90 -21.53
N ASN A 226 -12.87 -6.94 -20.98
CA ASN A 226 -13.52 -8.22 -20.73
C ASN A 226 -12.89 -8.91 -19.51
N SER A 227 -13.44 -8.63 -18.32
CA SER A 227 -12.91 -9.16 -17.07
C SER A 227 -13.03 -10.69 -16.91
N SER A 228 -13.66 -11.39 -17.85
CA SER A 228 -13.73 -12.87 -17.87
C SER A 228 -12.52 -13.53 -18.54
N VAL A 229 -11.61 -12.75 -19.15
CA VAL A 229 -10.39 -13.28 -19.77
C VAL A 229 -9.15 -12.58 -19.21
N ASN A 230 -8.03 -13.30 -19.19
CA ASN A 230 -6.74 -12.73 -18.85
C ASN A 230 -6.00 -12.28 -20.11
N PHE A 231 -5.23 -11.22 -19.99
CA PHE A 231 -4.36 -10.70 -21.03
C PHE A 231 -2.95 -10.44 -20.48
N ILE A 232 -1.94 -10.57 -21.35
CA ILE A 232 -0.55 -10.27 -21.00
C ILE A 232 -0.29 -8.79 -21.28
N ARG A 233 -0.10 -8.00 -20.23
CA ARG A 233 0.29 -6.61 -20.34
C ARG A 233 1.81 -6.51 -20.35
N VAL A 234 2.35 -5.84 -21.37
CA VAL A 234 3.73 -5.36 -21.40
C VAL A 234 3.75 -3.90 -20.98
N TYR A 235 4.59 -3.55 -20.02
CA TYR A 235 4.66 -2.19 -19.48
C TYR A 235 6.10 -1.78 -19.20
N GLN A 236 6.33 -0.49 -18.98
CA GLN A 236 7.64 0.03 -18.59
C GLN A 236 8.06 -0.58 -17.24
N SER A 237 9.28 -1.13 -17.17
CA SER A 237 9.80 -1.61 -15.88
C SER A 237 10.08 -0.47 -14.92
N ASP A 238 10.09 -0.79 -13.62
CA ASP A 238 10.54 0.13 -12.59
C ASP A 238 11.98 0.59 -12.86
N ILE A 239 12.25 1.84 -12.52
CA ILE A 239 13.57 2.46 -12.60
C ILE A 239 14.07 2.70 -11.18
N ALA A 240 15.37 2.51 -10.94
CA ALA A 240 15.96 2.54 -9.60
C ALA A 240 15.73 3.84 -8.81
N LEU A 241 15.60 4.99 -9.50
CA LEU A 241 15.37 6.29 -8.91
C LEU A 241 13.96 6.75 -9.24
N ALA A 242 13.15 7.03 -8.23
CA ALA A 242 11.72 7.34 -8.40
C ALA A 242 11.45 8.55 -9.32
N GLN A 243 12.34 9.55 -9.33
CA GLN A 243 12.13 10.77 -10.12
C GLN A 243 12.99 10.79 -11.38
N ARG A 244 12.34 11.03 -12.53
CA ARG A 244 13.00 11.22 -13.83
C ARG A 244 14.10 12.28 -13.79
N SER A 245 13.90 13.36 -13.03
CA SER A 245 14.88 14.45 -12.87
C SER A 245 16.25 13.98 -12.38
N ASN A 246 16.32 12.91 -11.57
CA ASN A 246 17.57 12.33 -11.09
C ASN A 246 18.39 11.66 -12.21
N TYR A 247 17.77 11.30 -13.33
CA TYR A 247 18.50 10.76 -14.49
C TYR A 247 18.96 11.82 -15.46
N LEU A 248 18.32 13.01 -15.44
CA LEU A 248 18.63 14.11 -16.34
C LEU A 248 19.69 15.05 -15.74
N ASN A 249 19.72 15.18 -14.41
CA ASN A 249 20.59 16.10 -13.70
C ASN A 249 21.35 15.36 -12.60
N GLU A 250 22.56 15.84 -12.30
CA GLU A 250 23.30 15.33 -11.15
C GLU A 250 22.70 15.88 -9.83
N THR A 251 22.07 15.00 -9.06
CA THR A 251 21.47 15.33 -7.75
C THR A 251 22.20 14.63 -6.60
N LYS A 252 21.94 15.05 -5.35
CA LYS A 252 22.44 14.34 -4.16
C LYS A 252 22.04 12.86 -4.17
N VAL A 253 20.81 12.55 -4.59
CA VAL A 253 20.30 11.18 -4.73
C VAL A 253 21.10 10.40 -5.76
N THR A 254 21.37 11.00 -6.92
CA THR A 254 22.13 10.35 -7.99
C THR A 254 23.56 10.04 -7.58
N LYS A 255 24.21 10.97 -6.86
CA LYS A 255 25.54 10.75 -6.28
C LYS A 255 25.55 9.59 -5.28
N ALA A 256 24.57 9.57 -4.37
CA ALA A 256 24.43 8.49 -3.40
C ALA A 256 24.17 7.13 -4.07
N TYR A 257 23.36 7.09 -5.13
CA TYR A 257 23.08 5.87 -5.88
C TYR A 257 24.33 5.32 -6.59
N ARG A 258 25.12 6.18 -7.25
CA ARG A 258 26.41 5.77 -7.84
C ARG A 258 27.38 5.24 -6.78
N GLN A 259 27.44 5.93 -5.63
CA GLN A 259 28.29 5.52 -4.52
C GLN A 259 27.84 4.15 -3.98
N PHE A 260 26.54 3.93 -3.83
CA PHE A 260 25.97 2.65 -3.40
C PHE A 260 26.38 1.50 -4.34
N ILE A 261 26.21 1.66 -5.66
CA ILE A 261 26.63 0.64 -6.64
C ILE A 261 28.12 0.35 -6.51
N HIS A 262 28.94 1.40 -6.39
CA HIS A 262 30.38 1.27 -6.21
C HIS A 262 30.73 0.48 -4.93
N ASP A 263 30.12 0.83 -3.80
CA ASP A 263 30.44 0.23 -2.51
C ASP A 263 30.02 -1.25 -2.46
N VAL A 264 28.87 -1.60 -3.06
CA VAL A 264 28.46 -2.99 -3.24
C VAL A 264 29.47 -3.75 -4.11
N ALA A 265 29.89 -3.18 -5.25
CA ALA A 265 30.86 -3.82 -6.13
C ALA A 265 32.21 -4.02 -5.44
N VAL A 266 32.69 -3.04 -4.66
CA VAL A 266 33.93 -3.15 -3.87
C VAL A 266 33.79 -4.22 -2.79
N ALA A 267 32.68 -4.25 -2.04
CA ALA A 267 32.44 -5.25 -1.01
C ALA A 267 32.48 -6.68 -1.59
N LEU A 268 31.81 -6.90 -2.73
CA LEU A 268 31.81 -8.19 -3.43
C LEU A 268 33.20 -8.56 -3.99
N ARG A 269 33.94 -7.62 -4.57
CA ARG A 269 35.29 -7.87 -5.12
C ARG A 269 36.33 -8.19 -4.04
N ASN A 270 36.27 -7.50 -2.91
CA ASN A 270 37.13 -7.79 -1.77
C ASN A 270 36.91 -9.21 -1.24
N ASN A 271 35.67 -9.69 -1.26
CA ASN A 271 35.34 -11.05 -0.81
C ASN A 271 35.94 -12.15 -1.71
N ILE A 272 36.03 -11.90 -3.03
CA ILE A 272 36.69 -12.80 -3.99
C ILE A 272 38.21 -12.55 -4.13
N GLY A 273 38.81 -11.79 -3.20
CA GLY A 273 40.26 -11.56 -3.17
C GLY A 273 40.79 -10.57 -4.23
N ILE A 274 39.91 -9.81 -4.88
CA ILE A 274 40.29 -8.78 -5.85
C ILE A 274 40.38 -7.42 -5.14
N ASN A 275 41.54 -7.14 -4.55
CA ASN A 275 41.81 -5.94 -3.73
C ASN A 275 42.09 -4.65 -4.54
N SER A 276 41.48 -4.45 -5.72
CA SER A 276 41.70 -3.22 -6.49
C SER A 276 40.61 -2.18 -6.21
N THR A 277 41.01 -1.04 -5.64
CA THR A 277 40.22 0.21 -5.62
C THR A 277 40.15 0.87 -7.00
N GLU A 278 40.90 0.34 -7.97
CA GLU A 278 40.97 0.82 -9.34
C GLU A 278 39.69 0.40 -10.09
N PHE A 279 38.60 1.05 -9.74
CA PHE A 279 37.33 0.96 -10.42
C PHE A 279 37.26 2.08 -11.46
N HIS A 280 37.59 1.76 -12.72
CA HIS A 280 37.50 2.73 -13.81
C HIS A 280 36.05 2.90 -14.26
N TRP A 281 35.24 3.59 -13.45
CA TRP A 281 33.90 4.11 -13.82
C TRP A 281 33.95 4.78 -15.21
N THR A 282 35.05 5.47 -15.49
CA THR A 282 35.32 6.18 -16.74
C THR A 282 35.29 5.27 -17.97
N LEU A 283 35.80 4.04 -17.90
CA LEU A 283 35.83 3.08 -19.02
C LEU A 283 34.45 2.48 -19.29
N ALA A 284 33.73 2.14 -18.22
CA ALA A 284 32.34 1.69 -18.28
C ALA A 284 31.45 2.78 -18.89
N GLU A 285 31.51 4.00 -18.35
CA GLU A 285 30.77 5.15 -18.90
C GLU A 285 31.24 5.56 -20.30
N GLN A 286 32.53 5.45 -20.61
CA GLN A 286 33.06 5.76 -21.94
C GLN A 286 32.49 4.78 -22.97
N ARG A 287 32.45 3.48 -22.68
CA ARG A 287 31.77 2.48 -23.53
C ARG A 287 30.27 2.77 -23.65
N ALA A 288 29.62 3.22 -22.58
CA ALA A 288 28.20 3.62 -22.61
C ALA A 288 27.97 4.82 -23.54
N ARG A 289 28.82 5.85 -23.45
CA ARG A 289 28.79 7.07 -24.26
C ARG A 289 29.16 6.80 -25.72
N GLU A 290 30.10 5.90 -25.98
CA GLU A 290 30.44 5.43 -27.34
C GLU A 290 29.28 4.68 -28.01
N ASN A 291 28.38 4.08 -27.23
CA ASN A 291 27.14 3.47 -27.73
C ASN A 291 25.98 4.48 -27.87
N GLU A 292 26.10 5.68 -27.27
CA GLU A 292 25.10 6.74 -27.30
C GLU A 292 25.10 7.53 -28.62
N THR A 293 26.25 7.63 -29.30
CA THR A 293 26.36 8.23 -30.65
C THR A 293 25.56 7.49 -31.74
N VAL A 294 25.07 6.28 -31.46
CA VAL A 294 24.20 5.50 -32.36
C VAL A 294 22.70 5.88 -32.22
N ARG A 295 22.31 6.70 -31.23
CA ARG A 295 20.91 6.84 -30.74
C ARG A 295 20.18 8.16 -31.09
N THR A 296 20.30 8.70 -32.30
CA THR A 296 19.51 9.88 -32.69
C THR A 296 18.32 9.54 -33.59
N THR A 297 17.34 8.79 -33.10
CA THR A 297 15.93 8.93 -33.54
C THR A 297 15.00 8.32 -32.48
N ILE A 298 13.89 9.02 -32.21
CA ILE A 298 12.58 8.57 -31.69
C ILE A 298 12.15 9.46 -30.51
N GLY A 299 11.42 10.52 -30.88
CA GLY A 299 10.58 11.29 -29.98
C GLY A 299 9.14 11.25 -30.50
N ASN A 300 8.25 10.55 -29.80
CA ASN A 300 6.87 11.00 -29.60
C ASN A 300 6.11 10.06 -28.64
N LEU A 301 5.54 10.65 -27.58
CA LEU A 301 4.89 9.98 -26.44
C LEU A 301 3.39 9.72 -26.63
N SER A 302 2.85 9.84 -27.85
CA SER A 302 1.40 9.68 -28.11
C SER A 302 0.95 8.23 -28.43
N GLN A 303 1.83 7.23 -28.32
CA GLN A 303 1.51 5.84 -28.70
C GLN A 303 1.19 4.87 -27.54
N ILE A 304 1.07 5.36 -26.30
CA ILE A 304 0.81 4.53 -25.11
C ILE A 304 -0.52 3.74 -25.20
N PHE A 305 -1.43 4.11 -26.11
CA PHE A 305 -2.72 3.43 -26.33
C PHE A 305 -2.81 2.58 -27.62
N ASN A 306 -1.68 2.20 -28.23
CA ASN A 306 -1.72 1.25 -29.36
C ASN A 306 -1.26 -0.15 -28.95
N THR A 307 -2.12 -1.13 -29.27
CA THR A 307 -2.05 -2.57 -29.01
C THR A 307 -0.88 -3.32 -29.68
N SER A 308 0.22 -2.64 -30.01
CA SER A 308 1.38 -3.24 -30.68
C SER A 308 2.63 -2.33 -30.66
N ALA A 309 2.89 -1.61 -29.56
CA ALA A 309 4.09 -0.78 -29.43
C ALA A 309 5.19 -1.48 -28.61
N ILE A 310 5.81 -2.52 -29.19
CA ILE A 310 7.03 -3.16 -28.67
C ILE A 310 8.29 -2.28 -28.92
N TRP A 311 8.18 -1.25 -29.78
CA TRP A 311 9.33 -0.48 -30.30
C TRP A 311 9.79 0.72 -29.46
N ILE A 312 9.24 0.94 -28.25
CA ILE A 312 9.52 2.17 -27.47
C ILE A 312 10.65 1.99 -26.42
N TYR A 313 11.10 0.77 -26.14
CA TYR A 313 11.75 0.47 -24.85
C TYR A 313 13.28 0.29 -24.84
N GLU A 314 14.00 0.39 -25.97
CA GLU A 314 15.44 0.12 -25.99
C GLU A 314 16.36 1.27 -25.53
N LEU A 315 15.86 2.50 -25.34
CA LEU A 315 16.72 3.66 -25.59
C LEU A 315 16.86 4.75 -24.50
N SER A 316 16.25 4.66 -23.31
CA SER A 316 16.20 5.83 -22.39
C SER A 316 17.00 5.77 -21.08
N SER A 317 17.82 4.75 -20.81
CA SER A 317 18.65 4.77 -19.59
C SER A 317 20.05 4.21 -19.85
N PRO A 318 21.10 5.05 -19.79
CA PRO A 318 22.49 4.61 -19.94
C PRO A 318 22.95 3.67 -18.80
N TYR A 319 22.12 3.47 -17.76
CA TYR A 319 22.42 2.64 -16.60
C TYR A 319 21.85 1.22 -16.67
N ILE A 320 21.00 0.90 -17.66
CA ILE A 320 20.41 -0.44 -17.80
C ILE A 320 21.48 -1.51 -18.05
N PHE A 321 22.62 -1.14 -18.65
CA PHE A 321 23.73 -2.06 -18.94
C PHE A 321 24.76 -2.19 -17.81
N PHE A 322 24.59 -1.46 -16.70
CA PHE A 322 25.56 -1.44 -15.58
C PHE A 322 25.01 -2.03 -14.27
N ILE A 323 23.76 -2.49 -14.27
CA ILE A 323 23.21 -3.38 -13.23
C ILE A 323 23.28 -4.80 -13.79
#